data_AF-Q4D4Q1-F1
#
_entry.id   AF-Q4D4Q1-F1
#
_cell.length_a   1.000
_cell.length_b   1.000
_cell.length_c   1.000
_cell.angle_alpha   90.00
_cell.angle_beta   90.00
_cell.angle_gamma   90.00
#
_symmetry.space_group_name_H-M   'P 1'
#
loop_
_entity.id
_entity.type
_entity.pdbx_description
1 polymer ?
#
loop_
_entity_poly.entity_id
_entity_poly.type
_entity_poly.pdbx_seq_one_letter_code
_entity_poly.pdbx_strand_id
1 'polypeptide(L)'
;MAEAERRFLDAVEKAYNDKSPTLYFSYDEDLEAIPVAIKALRETLEVLHVDNSYSLKWLPPAIGDLGRLRWLNVSYCRLNFLPIELGRLSHLERLYLSNNRLQSLPMEFWQLKSLEELRLDNNKLRVLPGGILFLPRLETLTLENNPLLTPEDVLGAAPATLVPHIMCVDCSNCCVRLRNYEVLITFHNIAALQSVPFVHCLCSQTCKQHLEVRLAEYDALHSSVKPSSPSS
;
A
#
# COMPACT_ATOMS: atom_id res chain seq x y z
N MET A 1 -20.46 -22.37 -7.87
CA MET A 1 -19.85 -21.09 -8.27
C MET A 1 -20.90 -20.03 -8.09
N ALA A 2 -20.59 -18.94 -7.39
CA ALA A 2 -21.51 -17.82 -7.26
C ALA A 2 -21.67 -17.11 -8.62
N GLU A 3 -22.81 -16.47 -8.89
CA GLU A 3 -23.06 -15.81 -10.17
C GLU A 3 -22.05 -14.69 -10.46
N ALA A 4 -21.63 -13.94 -9.44
CA ALA A 4 -20.58 -12.92 -9.57
C ALA A 4 -19.22 -13.50 -9.99
N GLU A 5 -18.84 -14.65 -9.42
CA GLU A 5 -17.60 -15.34 -9.79
C GLU A 5 -17.64 -15.77 -11.26
N ARG A 6 -18.79 -16.28 -11.73
CA ARG A 6 -18.98 -16.62 -13.15
C ARG A 6 -18.81 -15.41 -14.06
N ARG A 7 -19.50 -14.30 -13.75
CA ARG A 7 -19.39 -13.04 -14.50
C ARG A 7 -17.94 -12.54 -14.58
N PHE A 8 -17.20 -12.65 -13.46
CA PHE A 8 -15.79 -12.28 -13.44
C PHE A 8 -14.95 -13.19 -14.34
N LEU A 9 -15.17 -14.51 -14.30
CA LEU A 9 -14.46 -15.46 -15.17
C LEU A 9 -14.75 -15.22 -16.65
N ASP A 10 -15.99 -14.94 -17.01
CA ASP A 10 -16.37 -14.60 -18.39
C ASP A 10 -15.65 -13.32 -18.86
N ALA A 11 -15.52 -12.32 -17.97
CA ALA A 11 -14.78 -11.09 -18.24
C ALA A 11 -13.26 -11.33 -18.42
N VAL A 12 -12.68 -12.23 -17.61
CA VAL A 12 -11.28 -12.66 -17.75
C VAL A 12 -11.06 -13.40 -19.07
N GLU A 13 -11.94 -14.33 -19.43
CA GLU A 13 -11.84 -15.07 -20.69
C GLU A 13 -11.91 -14.13 -21.89
N LYS A 14 -12.87 -13.19 -21.87
CA LYS A 14 -12.97 -12.16 -22.91
C LYS A 14 -11.69 -11.32 -23.00
N ALA A 15 -11.19 -10.79 -21.88
CA ALA A 15 -9.97 -9.99 -21.86
C ALA A 15 -8.74 -10.78 -22.34
N TYR A 16 -8.66 -12.07 -22.04
CA TYR A 16 -7.60 -12.95 -22.51
C TYR A 16 -7.65 -13.12 -24.03
N ASN A 17 -8.83 -13.46 -24.57
CA ASN A 17 -9.04 -13.67 -26.00
C ASN A 17 -8.78 -12.40 -26.81
N ASP A 18 -9.21 -11.25 -26.29
CA ASP A 18 -9.03 -9.94 -26.92
C ASP A 18 -7.60 -9.39 -26.73
N LYS A 19 -6.74 -10.05 -25.94
CA LYS A 19 -5.45 -9.53 -25.47
C LYS A 19 -5.57 -8.12 -24.88
N SER A 20 -6.68 -7.88 -24.17
CA SER A 20 -6.98 -6.57 -23.63
C SER A 20 -5.95 -6.19 -22.57
N PRO A 21 -5.37 -4.97 -22.62
CA PRO A 21 -4.55 -4.44 -21.54
C PRO A 21 -5.39 -3.94 -20.37
N THR A 22 -6.72 -3.89 -20.52
CA THR A 22 -7.60 -3.31 -19.52
C THR A 22 -8.76 -4.25 -19.18
N LEU A 23 -9.04 -4.40 -17.89
CA LEU A 23 -10.20 -5.10 -17.37
C LEU A 23 -10.97 -4.17 -16.42
N TYR A 24 -12.16 -3.77 -16.83
CA TYR A 24 -13.12 -3.06 -15.99
C TYR A 24 -14.19 -4.04 -15.50
N PHE A 25 -14.22 -4.27 -14.19
CA PHE A 25 -15.19 -5.12 -13.51
C PHE A 25 -15.66 -4.42 -12.22
N SER A 26 -16.19 -3.21 -12.38
CA SER A 26 -16.66 -2.37 -11.28
C SER A 26 -18.15 -2.55 -11.03
N TYR A 27 -18.64 -2.15 -9.85
CA TYR A 27 -20.06 -2.17 -9.46
C TYR A 27 -20.70 -3.56 -9.38
N ASP A 28 -19.91 -4.61 -9.12
CA ASP A 28 -20.46 -5.93 -8.83
C ASP A 28 -20.77 -6.06 -7.33
N GLU A 29 -22.06 -6.00 -6.98
CA GLU A 29 -22.52 -6.01 -5.60
C GLU A 29 -22.26 -7.35 -4.89
N ASP A 30 -22.11 -8.44 -5.66
CA ASP A 30 -22.03 -9.81 -5.16
C ASP A 30 -20.61 -10.41 -5.25
N LEU A 31 -19.65 -9.70 -5.85
CA LEU A 31 -18.28 -10.19 -5.97
C LEU A 31 -17.56 -10.20 -4.61
N GLU A 32 -17.44 -11.37 -3.99
CA GLU A 32 -16.79 -11.51 -2.68
C GLU A 32 -15.26 -11.58 -2.75
N ALA A 33 -14.73 -12.13 -3.85
CA ALA A 33 -13.31 -12.35 -4.08
C ALA A 33 -13.00 -12.33 -5.57
N ILE A 34 -11.82 -11.81 -5.93
CA ILE A 34 -11.28 -11.97 -7.29
C ILE A 34 -10.79 -13.41 -7.45
N PRO A 35 -11.26 -14.16 -8.46
CA PRO A 35 -10.78 -15.51 -8.75
C PRO A 35 -9.31 -15.54 -9.15
N VAL A 36 -8.59 -16.59 -8.75
CA VAL A 36 -7.17 -16.83 -9.09
C VAL A 36 -6.93 -16.90 -10.61
N ALA A 37 -7.98 -17.18 -11.39
CA ALA A 37 -7.93 -17.18 -12.85
C ALA A 37 -7.43 -15.86 -13.46
N ILE A 38 -7.52 -14.74 -12.74
CA ILE A 38 -6.99 -13.44 -13.21
C ILE A 38 -5.51 -13.50 -13.62
N LYS A 39 -4.73 -14.43 -13.06
CA LYS A 39 -3.33 -14.67 -13.44
C LYS A 39 -3.14 -15.00 -14.92
N ALA A 40 -4.18 -15.46 -15.62
CA ALA A 40 -4.15 -15.71 -17.06
C ALA A 40 -3.82 -14.44 -17.86
N LEU A 41 -4.13 -13.26 -17.30
CA LEU A 41 -3.92 -11.96 -17.93
C LEU A 41 -2.54 -11.35 -17.63
N ARG A 42 -1.63 -12.08 -16.96
CA ARG A 42 -0.31 -11.56 -16.53
C ARG A 42 0.55 -10.98 -17.67
N GLU A 43 0.37 -11.48 -18.88
CA GLU A 43 1.14 -11.07 -20.06
C GLU A 43 0.54 -9.87 -20.79
N THR A 44 -0.67 -9.43 -20.44
CA THR A 44 -1.39 -8.35 -21.14
C THR A 44 -1.89 -7.25 -20.23
N LEU A 45 -2.38 -7.56 -19.03
CA LEU A 45 -3.12 -6.62 -18.20
C LEU A 45 -2.24 -5.52 -17.61
N GLU A 46 -2.55 -4.29 -17.96
CA GLU A 46 -1.92 -3.06 -17.46
C GLU A 46 -2.86 -2.26 -16.56
N VAL A 47 -4.17 -2.36 -16.76
CA VAL A 47 -5.18 -1.60 -16.00
C VAL A 47 -6.27 -2.54 -15.49
N LEU A 48 -6.46 -2.56 -14.16
CA LEU A 48 -7.49 -3.36 -13.49
C LEU A 48 -8.35 -2.46 -12.60
N HIS A 49 -9.64 -2.41 -12.90
CA HIS A 49 -10.64 -1.73 -12.09
C HIS A 49 -11.64 -2.76 -11.57
N VAL A 50 -11.72 -2.90 -10.25
CA VAL A 50 -12.71 -3.74 -9.55
C VAL A 50 -13.38 -2.93 -8.43
N ASP A 51 -13.43 -1.61 -8.61
CA ASP A 51 -13.97 -0.66 -7.64
C ASP A 51 -15.49 -0.74 -7.52
N ASN A 52 -16.05 -0.17 -6.45
CA ASN A 52 -17.48 -0.19 -6.15
C ASN A 52 -18.06 -1.62 -6.00
N SER A 53 -17.22 -2.60 -5.69
CA SER A 53 -17.62 -3.98 -5.41
C SER A 53 -17.73 -4.17 -3.90
N TYR A 54 -18.83 -3.71 -3.30
CA TYR A 54 -18.97 -3.63 -1.84
C TYR A 54 -18.93 -4.97 -1.12
N SER A 55 -19.04 -6.11 -1.80
CA SER A 55 -18.87 -7.43 -1.17
C SER A 55 -17.44 -7.95 -1.19
N LEU A 56 -16.53 -7.29 -1.92
CA LEU A 56 -15.15 -7.72 -2.10
C LEU A 56 -14.34 -7.52 -0.82
N LYS A 57 -13.90 -8.63 -0.19
CA LYS A 57 -13.26 -8.61 1.14
C LYS A 57 -11.74 -8.78 1.11
N TRP A 58 -11.19 -9.40 0.07
CA TRP A 58 -9.74 -9.58 -0.09
C TRP A 58 -9.36 -9.69 -1.57
N LEU A 59 -8.08 -9.43 -1.84
CA LEU A 59 -7.44 -9.71 -3.12
C LEU A 59 -6.67 -11.03 -3.03
N PRO A 60 -6.70 -11.89 -4.06
CA PRO A 60 -5.89 -13.11 -4.07
C PRO A 60 -4.39 -12.76 -4.22
N PRO A 61 -3.46 -13.57 -3.69
CA PRO A 61 -2.03 -13.45 -3.94
C PRO A 61 -1.66 -13.36 -5.43
N ALA A 62 -2.46 -14.00 -6.29
CA ALA A 62 -2.32 -13.99 -7.75
C ALA A 62 -2.35 -12.58 -8.37
N ILE A 63 -2.86 -11.56 -7.67
CA ILE A 63 -2.73 -10.16 -8.11
C ILE A 63 -1.26 -9.77 -8.30
N GLY A 64 -0.35 -10.27 -7.44
CA GLY A 64 1.09 -10.00 -7.56
C GLY A 64 1.76 -10.64 -8.76
N ASP A 65 1.08 -11.55 -9.49
CA ASP A 65 1.59 -12.17 -10.71
C ASP A 65 1.32 -11.31 -11.95
N LEU A 66 0.51 -10.24 -11.84
CA LEU A 66 0.16 -9.33 -12.92
C LEU A 66 1.32 -8.35 -13.20
N GLY A 67 2.46 -8.86 -13.64
CA GLY A 67 3.71 -8.08 -13.74
C GLY A 67 3.68 -6.86 -14.66
N ARG A 68 2.66 -6.72 -15.52
CA ARG A 68 2.47 -5.53 -16.37
C ARG A 68 1.52 -4.50 -15.79
N LEU A 69 0.92 -4.76 -14.62
CA LEU A 69 -0.10 -3.89 -14.04
C LEU A 69 0.51 -2.52 -13.65
N ARG A 70 -0.05 -1.45 -14.23
CA ARG A 70 0.32 -0.04 -14.01
C ARG A 70 -0.74 0.69 -13.20
N TRP A 71 -2.00 0.28 -13.31
CA TRP A 71 -3.10 0.89 -12.56
C TRP A 71 -4.00 -0.19 -11.95
N LEU A 72 -4.09 -0.17 -10.62
CA LEU A 72 -5.03 -0.98 -9.86
C LEU A 72 -6.00 -0.08 -9.09
N ASN A 73 -7.29 -0.18 -9.39
CA ASN A 73 -8.34 0.48 -8.62
C ASN A 73 -9.26 -0.56 -7.97
N VAL A 74 -9.24 -0.59 -6.64
CA VAL A 74 -10.11 -1.43 -5.81
C VAL A 74 -10.75 -0.57 -4.70
N SER A 75 -11.10 0.66 -5.05
CA SER A 75 -11.78 1.59 -4.15
C SER A 75 -13.23 1.16 -3.88
N TYR A 76 -13.84 1.64 -2.80
CA TYR A 76 -15.25 1.34 -2.47
C TYR A 76 -15.55 -0.16 -2.37
N CYS A 77 -14.66 -0.90 -1.70
CA CYS A 77 -14.81 -2.32 -1.41
C CYS A 77 -14.87 -2.54 0.11
N ARG A 78 -14.61 -3.76 0.60
CA ARG A 78 -14.53 -4.07 2.03
C ARG A 78 -13.19 -4.73 2.40
N LEU A 79 -12.11 -4.35 1.71
CA LEU A 79 -10.79 -4.90 1.96
C LEU A 79 -10.34 -4.57 3.38
N ASN A 80 -10.02 -5.61 4.17
CA ASN A 80 -9.47 -5.45 5.53
C ASN A 80 -7.93 -5.53 5.55
N PHE A 81 -7.35 -6.24 4.58
CA PHE A 81 -5.92 -6.41 4.38
C PHE A 81 -5.61 -6.54 2.89
N LEU A 82 -4.34 -6.37 2.52
CA LEU A 82 -3.84 -6.62 1.17
C LEU A 82 -2.85 -7.80 1.21
N PRO A 83 -2.77 -8.60 0.14
CA PRO A 83 -1.76 -9.67 0.04
C PRO A 83 -0.36 -9.06 -0.03
N ILE A 84 0.63 -9.72 0.57
CA ILE A 84 2.04 -9.29 0.54
C ILE A 84 2.59 -9.28 -0.90
N GLU A 85 2.06 -10.15 -1.75
CA GLU A 85 2.42 -10.27 -3.16
C GLU A 85 2.10 -9.01 -3.97
N LEU A 86 1.24 -8.11 -3.46
CA LEU A 86 0.98 -6.82 -4.11
C LEU A 86 2.27 -6.01 -4.27
N GLY A 87 3.24 -6.15 -3.35
CA GLY A 87 4.57 -5.53 -3.47
C GLY A 87 5.36 -5.95 -4.72
N ARG A 88 5.05 -7.10 -5.33
CA ARG A 88 5.73 -7.58 -6.55
C ARG A 88 5.40 -6.78 -7.81
N LEU A 89 4.37 -5.93 -7.76
CA LEU A 89 3.93 -5.12 -8.89
C LEU A 89 4.88 -3.93 -9.13
N SER A 90 6.11 -4.20 -9.54
CA SER A 90 7.17 -3.20 -9.71
C SER A 90 6.86 -2.12 -10.75
N HIS A 91 5.91 -2.38 -11.65
CA HIS A 91 5.44 -1.45 -12.69
C HIS A 91 4.17 -0.67 -12.31
N LEU A 92 3.62 -0.89 -11.10
CA LEU A 92 2.41 -0.22 -10.65
C LEU A 92 2.70 1.27 -10.41
N GLU A 93 1.96 2.14 -11.08
CA GLU A 93 2.06 3.60 -11.01
C GLU A 93 0.93 4.20 -10.18
N ARG A 94 -0.29 3.65 -10.30
CA ARG A 94 -1.49 4.15 -9.62
C ARG A 94 -2.15 3.03 -8.83
N LEU A 95 -2.27 3.22 -7.53
CA LEU A 95 -2.94 2.29 -6.62
C LEU A 95 -4.04 3.02 -5.83
N TYR A 96 -5.29 2.74 -6.19
CA TYR A 96 -6.45 3.36 -5.57
C TYR A 96 -7.16 2.36 -4.67
N LEU A 97 -7.18 2.69 -3.37
CA LEU A 97 -7.68 1.86 -2.28
C LEU A 97 -8.62 2.65 -1.36
N SER A 98 -9.07 3.83 -1.77
CA SER A 98 -9.94 4.68 -0.97
C SER A 98 -11.27 3.99 -0.66
N ASN A 99 -11.88 4.30 0.48
CA ASN A 99 -13.16 3.72 0.93
C ASN A 99 -13.08 2.19 1.09
N ASN A 100 -12.12 1.73 1.88
CA ASN A 100 -11.99 0.34 2.32
C ASN A 100 -11.96 0.27 3.85
N ARG A 101 -11.49 -0.86 4.42
CA ARG A 101 -11.39 -1.09 5.87
C ARG A 101 -9.96 -1.45 6.27
N LEU A 102 -8.98 -1.01 5.48
CA LEU A 102 -7.57 -1.33 5.70
C LEU A 102 -7.10 -0.75 7.03
N GLN A 103 -6.55 -1.61 7.90
CA GLN A 103 -5.96 -1.21 9.18
C GLN A 103 -4.44 -1.06 9.10
N SER A 104 -3.82 -1.74 8.13
CA SER A 104 -2.40 -1.67 7.83
C SER A 104 -2.17 -1.94 6.34
N LEU A 105 -0.99 -1.58 5.84
CA LEU A 105 -0.50 -2.00 4.53
C LEU A 105 0.63 -3.03 4.68
N PRO A 106 0.87 -3.89 3.68
CA PRO A 106 2.02 -4.78 3.66
C PRO A 106 3.34 -4.01 3.74
N MET A 107 4.32 -4.53 4.48
CA MET A 107 5.66 -3.94 4.55
C MET A 107 6.35 -3.98 3.18
N GLU A 108 5.99 -4.94 2.33
CA GLU A 108 6.50 -5.13 0.97
C GLU A 108 6.16 -3.98 0.01
N PHE A 109 5.35 -2.99 0.42
CA PHE A 109 5.06 -1.81 -0.41
C PHE A 109 6.30 -1.03 -0.83
N TRP A 110 7.43 -1.16 -0.12
CA TRP A 110 8.71 -0.59 -0.57
C TRP A 110 9.16 -1.09 -1.94
N GLN A 111 8.64 -2.23 -2.43
CA GLN A 111 8.96 -2.82 -3.73
C GLN A 111 8.23 -2.17 -4.91
N LEU A 112 7.20 -1.35 -4.65
CA LEU A 112 6.41 -0.65 -5.67
C LEU A 112 7.18 0.55 -6.26
N LYS A 113 8.34 0.30 -6.88
CA LYS A 113 9.30 1.34 -7.30
C LYS A 113 8.78 2.33 -8.33
N SER A 114 7.75 1.96 -9.08
CA SER A 114 7.09 2.84 -10.05
C SER A 114 5.90 3.62 -9.49
N LEU A 115 5.53 3.44 -8.22
CA LEU A 115 4.30 4.02 -7.68
C LEU A 115 4.41 5.54 -7.61
N GLU A 116 3.50 6.21 -8.32
CA GLU A 116 3.40 7.66 -8.41
C GLU A 116 2.24 8.19 -7.57
N GLU A 117 1.14 7.44 -7.52
CA GLU A 117 -0.08 7.83 -6.83
C GLU A 117 -0.65 6.70 -5.98
N LEU A 118 -0.79 6.97 -4.68
CA LEU A 118 -1.37 6.06 -3.70
C LEU A 118 -2.54 6.75 -3.00
N ARG A 119 -3.76 6.25 -3.25
CA ARG A 119 -4.97 6.80 -2.61
C ARG A 119 -5.52 5.87 -1.55
N LEU A 120 -5.58 6.35 -0.31
CA LEU A 120 -5.94 5.55 0.88
C LEU A 120 -7.01 6.22 1.75
N ASP A 121 -7.67 7.27 1.25
CA ASP A 121 -8.70 7.98 2.01
C ASP A 121 -9.81 7.05 2.51
N ASN A 122 -10.44 7.39 3.62
CA ASN A 122 -11.58 6.65 4.18
C ASN A 122 -11.24 5.17 4.45
N ASN A 123 -10.14 4.92 5.14
CA ASN A 123 -9.76 3.60 5.63
C ASN A 123 -9.75 3.59 7.18
N LYS A 124 -9.00 2.67 7.80
CA LYS A 124 -8.81 2.53 9.25
C LYS A 124 -7.32 2.50 9.61
N LEU A 125 -6.48 3.09 8.76
CA LEU A 125 -5.03 3.09 8.93
C LEU A 125 -4.66 3.94 10.15
N ARG A 126 -3.75 3.41 10.96
CA ARG A 126 -3.13 4.12 12.09
C ARG A 126 -1.70 4.58 11.79
N VAL A 127 -1.00 3.81 10.98
CA VAL A 127 0.39 3.99 10.56
C VAL A 127 0.55 3.51 9.13
N LEU A 128 1.56 4.02 8.43
CA LEU A 128 2.04 3.49 7.14
C LEU A 128 3.35 2.70 7.33
N PRO A 129 3.65 1.69 6.50
CA PRO A 129 4.96 1.04 6.51
C PRO A 129 6.06 2.04 6.11
N GLY A 130 7.15 2.08 6.87
CA GLY A 130 8.27 3.02 6.70
C GLY A 130 8.92 2.97 5.32
N GLY A 131 8.89 1.81 4.66
CA GLY A 131 9.33 1.64 3.29
C GLY A 131 8.70 2.57 2.25
N ILE A 132 7.49 3.12 2.50
CA ILE A 132 6.81 4.06 1.59
C ILE A 132 7.58 5.39 1.47
N LEU A 133 8.28 5.83 2.53
CA LEU A 133 9.08 7.07 2.50
C LEU A 133 10.11 7.07 1.38
N PHE A 134 10.60 5.90 1.00
CA PHE A 134 11.70 5.74 0.06
C PHE A 134 11.25 5.27 -1.32
N LEU A 135 9.97 5.44 -1.66
CA LEU A 135 9.47 5.21 -3.01
C LEU A 135 9.91 6.38 -3.91
N PRO A 136 10.73 6.13 -4.96
CA PRO A 136 11.44 7.18 -5.67
C PRO A 136 10.55 8.05 -6.57
N ARG A 137 9.30 7.62 -6.82
CA ARG A 137 8.36 8.29 -7.73
C ARG A 137 7.07 8.73 -7.07
N LEU A 138 6.89 8.50 -5.76
CA LEU A 138 5.63 8.78 -5.11
C LEU A 138 5.43 10.30 -5.00
N GLU A 139 4.49 10.83 -5.78
CA GLU A 139 4.18 12.25 -5.86
C GLU A 139 2.88 12.59 -5.14
N THR A 140 1.92 11.66 -5.16
CA THR A 140 0.60 11.85 -4.56
C THR A 140 0.30 10.74 -3.54
N LEU A 141 0.00 11.15 -2.31
CA LEU A 141 -0.49 10.29 -1.25
C LEU A 141 -1.72 10.95 -0.63
N THR A 142 -2.83 10.23 -0.58
CA THR A 142 -4.05 10.71 0.09
C THR A 142 -4.40 9.78 1.25
N LEU A 143 -4.65 10.36 2.43
CA LEU A 143 -4.87 9.63 3.68
C LEU A 143 -6.05 10.20 4.48
N GLU A 144 -6.88 11.05 3.87
CA GLU A 144 -7.98 11.72 4.56
C GLU A 144 -8.93 10.71 5.22
N ASN A 145 -9.50 11.07 6.36
CA ASN A 145 -10.40 10.20 7.11
C ASN A 145 -9.79 8.81 7.46
N ASN A 146 -8.54 8.81 7.91
CA ASN A 146 -7.92 7.69 8.61
C ASN A 146 -7.63 8.07 10.06
N PRO A 147 -7.80 7.16 11.03
CA PRO A 147 -7.45 7.38 12.44
C PRO A 147 -5.93 7.25 12.64
N LEU A 148 -5.14 8.04 11.91
CA LEU A 148 -3.68 8.07 12.01
C LEU A 148 -3.27 8.48 13.43
N LEU A 149 -2.24 7.81 13.96
CA LEU A 149 -1.65 8.19 15.24
C LEU A 149 -1.05 9.58 15.15
N THR A 150 -1.16 10.34 16.23
CA THR A 150 -0.41 11.59 16.41
C THR A 150 0.86 11.34 17.23
N PRO A 151 1.83 12.27 17.26
CA PRO A 151 2.99 12.18 18.14
C PRO A 151 2.62 11.95 19.62
N GLU A 152 1.52 12.56 20.08
CA GLU A 152 1.01 12.40 21.44
C GLU A 152 0.49 10.99 21.73
N ASP A 153 -0.15 10.33 20.75
CA ASP A 153 -0.61 8.94 20.91
C ASP A 153 0.55 7.95 21.11
N VAL A 154 1.72 8.28 20.56
CA VAL A 154 2.93 7.45 20.63
C VAL A 154 3.75 7.73 21.88
N LEU A 155 3.67 8.95 22.43
CA LEU A 155 4.49 9.38 23.56
C LEU A 155 4.23 8.53 24.82
N GLY A 156 5.25 7.81 25.28
CA GLY A 156 5.18 6.96 26.48
C GLY A 156 4.45 5.63 26.27
N ALA A 157 3.88 5.39 25.09
CA ALA A 157 3.32 4.10 24.73
C ALA A 157 4.41 3.15 24.21
N ALA A 158 4.26 1.85 24.46
CA ALA A 158 5.10 0.86 23.80
C ALA A 158 4.64 0.73 22.34
N PRO A 159 5.48 1.02 21.31
CA PRO A 159 5.03 1.06 19.92
C PRO A 159 4.35 -0.23 19.44
N ALA A 160 4.78 -1.38 19.97
CA ALA A 160 4.19 -2.69 19.67
C ALA A 160 2.72 -2.83 20.10
N THR A 161 2.22 -2.01 21.04
CA THR A 161 0.79 -2.03 21.44
C THR A 161 -0.08 -1.15 20.54
N LEU A 162 0.53 -0.26 19.74
CA LEU A 162 -0.18 0.69 18.89
C LEU A 162 -0.51 0.13 17.51
N VAL A 163 0.33 -0.81 17.04
CA VAL A 163 0.18 -1.42 15.72
C VAL A 163 -0.37 -2.84 15.87
N PRO A 164 -1.51 -3.18 15.23
CA PRO A 164 -2.01 -4.56 15.24
C PRO A 164 -0.95 -5.50 14.66
N HIS A 165 -0.89 -6.75 15.18
CA HIS A 165 0.15 -7.76 14.88
C HIS A 165 0.67 -7.71 13.44
N ILE A 166 1.76 -6.94 13.23
CA ILE A 166 2.45 -6.82 11.94
C ILE A 166 3.16 -8.14 11.69
N MET A 167 2.94 -8.74 10.51
CA MET A 167 3.49 -10.06 10.19
C MET A 167 4.85 -10.05 9.48
N CYS A 168 5.44 -8.88 9.20
CA CYS A 168 6.71 -8.76 8.45
C CYS A 168 7.56 -7.57 8.90
N VAL A 169 8.88 -7.64 8.69
CA VAL A 169 9.90 -6.71 9.22
C VAL A 169 10.54 -5.92 8.07
N ASP A 170 10.79 -4.62 8.28
CA ASP A 170 11.26 -3.63 7.28
C ASP A 170 12.76 -3.75 6.92
N CYS A 171 13.42 -4.86 7.28
CA CYS A 171 14.86 -5.02 7.09
C CYS A 171 15.18 -5.73 5.77
N SER A 172 15.81 -5.00 4.83
CA SER A 172 16.28 -5.50 3.54
C SER A 172 17.25 -6.70 3.61
N ASN A 173 17.85 -6.97 4.78
CA ASN A 173 18.78 -8.09 4.99
C ASN A 173 18.35 -9.09 6.08
N CYS A 174 17.23 -8.86 6.78
CA CYS A 174 16.73 -9.78 7.81
C CYS A 174 15.31 -10.21 7.46
N CYS A 175 15.16 -10.98 6.37
CA CYS A 175 13.94 -11.71 6.04
C CYS A 175 13.65 -12.88 6.98
N VAL A 176 14.25 -12.91 8.17
CA VAL A 176 13.87 -13.88 9.19
C VAL A 176 12.62 -13.29 9.86
N ARG A 177 11.55 -14.08 9.95
CA ARG A 177 10.45 -13.87 10.91
C ARG A 177 11.04 -13.90 12.32
N LEU A 178 11.77 -12.86 12.68
CA LEU A 178 12.38 -12.74 13.99
C LEU A 178 11.24 -12.52 14.95
N ARG A 179 11.14 -13.37 15.97
CA ARG A 179 10.18 -13.14 17.07
C ARG A 179 10.57 -11.91 17.90
N ASN A 180 11.78 -11.40 17.72
CA ASN A 180 12.36 -10.30 18.48
C ASN A 180 12.76 -9.17 17.51
N TYR A 181 11.82 -8.29 17.18
CA TYR A 181 12.10 -7.00 16.54
C TYR A 181 11.63 -5.87 17.44
N GLU A 182 12.27 -4.71 17.34
CA GLU A 182 11.80 -3.47 17.93
C GLU A 182 10.86 -2.79 16.92
N VAL A 183 9.72 -2.32 17.41
CA VAL A 183 8.81 -1.47 16.64
C VAL A 183 9.17 -0.02 16.96
N LEU A 184 9.41 0.77 15.93
CA LEU A 184 9.60 2.20 16.01
C LEU A 184 8.51 2.89 15.20
N ILE A 185 7.90 3.94 15.74
CA ILE A 185 6.99 4.80 14.99
C ILE A 185 7.65 6.17 14.86
N THR A 186 7.77 6.67 13.64
CA THR A 186 8.35 7.97 13.33
C THR A 186 7.34 8.83 12.56
N PHE A 187 7.58 10.14 12.48
CA PHE A 187 6.67 11.09 11.84
C PHE A 187 7.43 11.90 10.81
N HIS A 188 6.98 11.86 9.55
CA HIS A 188 7.67 12.52 8.44
C HIS A 188 6.67 13.15 7.47
N ASN A 189 7.12 14.15 6.72
CA ASN A 189 6.34 14.74 5.65
C ASN A 189 6.54 13.93 4.37
N ILE A 190 5.47 13.63 3.64
CA ILE A 190 5.54 12.88 2.38
C ILE A 190 4.45 13.35 1.43
N ALA A 191 4.75 13.52 0.13
CA ALA A 191 3.76 13.83 -0.90
C ALA A 191 2.73 14.90 -0.47
N ALA A 192 3.23 16.04 0.01
CA ALA A 192 2.49 17.20 0.56
C ALA A 192 1.73 16.98 1.91
N LEU A 193 1.64 15.76 2.42
CA LEU A 193 1.12 15.49 3.76
C LEU A 193 2.19 15.75 4.82
N GLN A 194 1.77 16.32 5.95
CA GLN A 194 2.65 16.63 7.08
C GLN A 194 2.46 15.64 8.23
N SER A 195 3.54 15.34 8.95
CA SER A 195 3.52 14.56 10.18
C SER A 195 2.82 13.19 10.04
N VAL A 196 3.07 12.48 8.95
CA VAL A 196 2.47 11.14 8.71
C VAL A 196 3.19 10.10 9.57
N PRO A 197 2.48 9.24 10.32
CA PRO A 197 3.10 8.22 11.16
C PRO A 197 3.54 7.00 10.34
N PHE A 198 4.82 6.64 10.46
CA PHE A 198 5.43 5.50 9.81
C PHE A 198 5.89 4.47 10.84
N VAL A 199 5.51 3.21 10.64
CA VAL A 199 6.01 2.09 11.44
C VAL A 199 7.20 1.44 10.76
N HIS A 200 8.24 1.22 11.55
CA HIS A 200 9.46 0.50 11.18
C HIS A 200 9.64 -0.68 12.12
N CYS A 201 10.06 -1.81 11.57
CA CYS A 201 10.38 -3.00 12.36
C CYS A 201 11.87 -3.28 12.22
N LEU A 202 12.59 -3.27 13.34
CA LEU A 202 14.05 -3.27 13.39
C LEU A 202 14.56 -4.53 14.10
N CYS A 203 15.48 -5.26 13.50
CA CYS A 203 16.00 -6.51 14.07
C CYS A 203 17.19 -6.31 15.03
N SER A 204 17.79 -5.12 15.07
CA SER A 204 18.98 -4.82 15.87
C SER A 204 19.17 -3.32 16.06
N GLN A 205 19.98 -2.95 17.04
CA GLN A 205 20.39 -1.56 17.27
C GLN A 205 21.17 -0.98 16.08
N THR A 206 21.95 -1.80 15.38
CA THR A 206 22.67 -1.36 14.17
C THR A 206 21.69 -0.98 13.05
N CYS A 207 20.63 -1.76 12.84
CA CYS A 207 19.59 -1.42 11.88
C CYS A 207 18.85 -0.13 12.27
N LYS A 208 18.64 0.10 13.58
CA LYS A 208 18.06 1.35 14.08
C LYS A 208 18.91 2.56 13.72
N GLN A 209 20.22 2.51 13.97
CA GLN A 209 21.15 3.58 13.61
C GLN A 209 21.17 3.85 12.10
N HIS A 210 21.19 2.81 11.27
CA HIS A 210 21.11 2.98 9.81
C HIS A 210 19.80 3.63 9.36
N LEU A 211 18.68 3.25 9.97
CA LEU A 211 17.40 3.87 9.67
C LEU A 211 17.39 5.35 10.08
N GLU A 212 17.86 5.68 11.29
CA GLU A 212 17.95 7.07 11.79
C GLU A 212 18.74 7.97 10.84
N VAL A 213 19.86 7.49 10.29
CA VAL A 213 20.64 8.23 9.27
C VAL A 213 19.81 8.45 8.00
N ARG A 214 19.16 7.41 7.47
CA ARG A 214 18.33 7.52 6.26
C ARG A 214 17.12 8.43 6.44
N LEU A 215 16.52 8.43 7.62
CA LEU A 215 15.41 9.32 7.95
C LEU A 215 15.88 10.78 8.06
N ALA A 216 17.04 11.03 8.66
CA ALA A 216 17.63 12.37 8.70
C ALA A 216 17.96 12.90 7.30
N GLU A 217 18.51 12.06 6.42
CA GLU A 217 18.76 12.39 5.01
C GLU A 217 17.45 12.68 4.26
N TYR A 218 16.42 11.87 4.49
CA TYR A 218 15.09 12.07 3.92
C TYR A 218 14.51 13.42 4.35
N ASP A 219 14.52 13.71 5.65
CA ASP A 219 13.96 14.96 6.18
C ASP A 219 14.71 16.17 5.64
N ALA A 220 16.04 16.13 5.53
CA ALA A 220 16.84 17.21 4.95
C ALA A 220 16.49 17.50 3.47
N LEU A 221 16.11 16.48 2.71
CA LEU A 221 15.68 16.63 1.31
C LEU A 221 14.25 17.17 1.19
N HIS A 222 13.37 16.88 2.16
CA HIS A 222 11.94 17.21 2.11
C HIS A 222 11.53 18.36 3.03
N SER A 223 12.45 18.93 3.82
CA SER A 223 12.20 20.06 4.72
C SER A 223 12.08 21.40 4.00
N SER A 224 11.56 21.45 2.77
CA SER A 224 11.43 22.67 1.98
C SER A 224 10.41 23.65 2.58
N VAL A 225 10.75 24.25 3.71
CA VAL A 225 10.47 25.67 3.95
C VAL A 225 11.25 26.38 2.85
N LYS A 226 10.59 26.65 1.72
CA LYS A 226 11.09 27.67 0.79
C LYS A 226 11.30 28.91 1.65
N PRO A 227 12.52 29.45 1.77
CA PRO A 227 12.67 30.76 2.38
C PRO A 227 11.84 31.69 1.50
N SER A 228 10.78 32.24 2.07
CA SER A 228 10.09 33.40 1.52
C SER A 228 11.19 34.40 1.16
N SER A 229 11.39 34.63 -0.13
CA SER A 229 12.33 35.61 -0.65
C SER A 229 12.13 36.91 0.14
N PRO A 230 13.19 37.53 0.69
CA PRO A 230 13.04 38.77 1.41
C PRO A 230 12.51 39.82 0.45
N SER A 231 11.27 40.24 0.69
CA SER A 231 10.70 41.44 0.11
C SER A 231 11.45 42.63 0.68
N SER A 232 12.31 43.27 -0.13
CA SER A 232 12.66 44.71 -0.17
C SER A 232 13.96 44.89 -0.96
#